data_AF-A0ABD1SZ25-F1
#
_entry.id   AF-A0ABD1SZ25-F1
#
_cell.length_a   1.000
_cell.length_b   1.000
_cell.length_c   1.000
_cell.angle_alpha   90.00
_cell.angle_beta   90.00
_cell.angle_gamma   90.00
#
_symmetry.space_group_name_H-M   'P 1'
#
loop_
_entity.id
_entity.type
_entity.pdbx_description
1 polymer ?
#
loop_
_entity_poly.entity_id
_entity_poly.type
_entity_poly.pdbx_seq_one_letter_code
_entity_poly.pdbx_strand_id
1 'polypeptide(L)'
;MMERNVEEINSFDFESLVPLLGFATRKAVSNCVKILSNGEDGRKILVDAFASAINKSHDDNMNGLWFTNWSKFGFYDNDFGFGKPIWTSVTNILIKNLIIMLNTKKNDGIEAWVHLHEKDMPCFEQDEEIKKLTT
;
A
#
# COMPACT_ATOMS: atom_id res chain seq x y z
N MET A 1 22.67 -2.36 -13.76
CA MET A 1 21.90 -1.37 -13.00
C MET A 1 21.67 -0.24 -13.98
N MET A 2 20.45 -0.08 -14.48
CA MET A 2 20.15 0.89 -15.52
C MET A 2 19.45 2.05 -14.82
N GLU A 3 20.19 3.12 -14.58
CA GLU A 3 19.63 4.41 -14.20
C GLU A 3 18.81 4.89 -15.41
N ARG A 4 17.49 4.83 -15.29
CA ARG A 4 16.59 5.36 -16.32
C ARG A 4 16.31 6.82 -16.00
N ASN A 5 16.47 7.66 -17.01
CA ASN A 5 16.33 9.11 -16.93
C ASN A 5 14.91 9.51 -16.49
N VAL A 6 14.81 10.61 -15.75
CA VAL A 6 13.54 11.18 -15.25
C VAL A 6 12.56 11.51 -16.38
N GLU A 7 13.05 11.73 -17.61
CA GLU A 7 12.24 11.98 -18.80
C GLU A 7 11.53 10.72 -19.35
N GLU A 8 12.05 9.51 -19.09
CA GLU A 8 11.43 8.23 -19.51
C GLU A 8 10.20 7.85 -18.65
N ILE A 9 9.99 8.54 -17.53
CA ILE A 9 8.89 8.26 -16.58
C ILE A 9 7.57 8.87 -17.08
N ASN A 10 7.63 9.89 -17.94
CA ASN A 10 6.46 10.66 -18.40
C ASN A 10 5.58 9.95 -19.44
N SER A 11 5.83 8.67 -19.76
CA SER A 11 4.97 7.89 -20.69
C SER A 11 4.60 6.49 -20.18
N PHE A 12 4.65 6.23 -18.87
CA PHE A 12 4.17 4.96 -18.34
C PHE A 12 2.65 4.96 -18.23
N ASP A 13 1.99 4.25 -19.13
CA ASP A 13 0.60 3.84 -18.96
C ASP A 13 0.47 2.75 -17.87
N PHE A 14 -0.77 2.42 -17.49
CA PHE A 14 -1.01 1.37 -16.50
C PHE A 14 -0.46 0.01 -16.96
N GLU A 15 -0.51 -0.29 -18.26
CA GLU A 15 -0.08 -1.57 -18.83
C GLU A 15 1.43 -1.80 -18.65
N SER A 16 2.23 -0.74 -18.75
CA SER A 16 3.68 -0.79 -18.53
C SER A 16 4.07 -0.73 -17.04
N LEU A 17 3.23 -0.16 -16.18
CA LEU A 17 3.47 -0.09 -14.73
C LEU A 17 3.24 -1.44 -14.02
N VAL A 18 2.20 -2.19 -14.39
CA VAL A 18 1.85 -3.50 -13.79
C VAL A 18 3.03 -4.50 -13.77
N PRO A 19 3.74 -4.77 -14.89
CA PRO A 19 4.85 -5.72 -14.88
C PRO A 19 6.02 -5.23 -14.02
N LEU A 20 6.28 -3.93 -13.96
CA LEU A 20 7.31 -3.34 -13.10
C LEU A 20 6.99 -3.53 -11.62
N LEU A 21 5.75 -3.20 -11.21
CA LEU A 21 5.28 -3.45 -9.85
C LEU A 21 5.38 -4.93 -9.50
N GLY A 22 4.88 -5.81 -10.38
CA GLY A 22 4.95 -7.25 -10.16
C GLY A 22 6.38 -7.77 -9.99
N PHE A 23 7.33 -7.28 -10.80
CA PHE A 23 8.74 -7.62 -10.66
C PHE A 23 9.32 -7.14 -9.32
N ALA A 24 9.08 -5.87 -8.98
CA ALA A 24 9.56 -5.27 -7.73
C ALA A 24 9.01 -6.02 -6.50
N THR A 25 7.71 -6.33 -6.48
CA THR A 25 7.07 -7.10 -5.40
C THR A 25 7.69 -8.49 -5.26
N ARG A 26 7.85 -9.25 -6.36
CA ARG A 26 8.47 -10.58 -6.30
C ARG A 26 9.90 -10.53 -5.77
N LYS A 27 10.67 -9.54 -6.20
CA LYS A 27 12.04 -9.32 -5.72
C LYS A 27 12.06 -8.98 -4.23
N ALA A 28 11.16 -8.10 -3.76
CA ALA A 28 11.02 -7.77 -2.35
C ALA A 28 10.65 -8.99 -1.50
N VAL A 29 9.67 -9.79 -1.93
CA VAL A 29 9.26 -11.04 -1.25
C VAL A 29 10.41 -12.04 -1.15
N SER A 30 11.19 -12.22 -2.22
CA SER A 30 12.38 -13.08 -2.19
C SER A 30 13.41 -12.62 -1.16
N ASN A 31 13.57 -11.30 -0.98
CA ASN A 31 14.43 -10.75 0.06
C ASN A 31 13.87 -10.96 1.47
N CYS A 32 12.55 -10.97 1.66
CA CYS A 32 11.93 -11.25 2.96
C CYS A 32 12.32 -12.63 3.51
N VAL A 33 12.47 -13.64 2.65
CA VAL A 33 12.92 -14.98 3.08
C VAL A 33 14.29 -14.90 3.77
N LYS A 34 15.22 -14.11 3.23
CA LYS A 34 16.55 -13.89 3.82
C LYS A 34 16.46 -13.13 5.14
N ILE A 35 15.65 -12.06 5.18
CA ILE A 35 15.44 -11.26 6.40
C ILE A 35 14.90 -12.14 7.53
N LEU A 36 13.88 -12.96 7.25
CA LEU A 36 13.24 -13.81 8.26
C LEU A 36 14.11 -14.99 8.71
N SER A 37 15.12 -15.37 7.92
CA SER A 37 16.03 -16.48 8.25
C SER A 37 17.17 -16.08 9.19
N ASN A 38 17.37 -14.78 9.45
CA ASN A 38 18.53 -14.23 10.17
C ASN A 38 18.28 -13.94 11.67
N GLY A 39 17.22 -14.48 12.28
CA GLY A 39 16.96 -14.34 13.72
C GLY A 39 16.70 -12.89 14.17
N GLU A 40 17.29 -12.47 15.29
CA GLU A 40 17.12 -11.11 15.87
C GLU A 40 17.52 -9.98 14.90
N ASP A 41 18.57 -10.19 14.10
CA ASP A 41 19.02 -9.23 13.09
C ASP A 41 17.95 -9.02 12.01
N GLY A 42 17.23 -10.09 11.64
CA GLY A 42 16.11 -10.03 10.72
C GLY A 42 14.96 -9.14 11.20
N ARG A 43 14.59 -9.30 12.48
CA ARG A 43 13.56 -8.46 13.12
C ARG A 43 14.00 -7.00 13.16
N LYS A 44 15.26 -6.73 13.53
CA LYS A 44 15.80 -5.37 13.56
C LYS A 44 15.79 -4.72 12.17
N ILE A 45 16.22 -5.45 11.14
CA ILE A 45 16.18 -4.98 9.75
C ILE A 45 14.75 -4.59 9.33
N LEU A 46 13.75 -5.40 9.68
CA LEU A 46 12.36 -5.11 9.36
C LEU A 46 11.85 -3.86 10.09
N VAL A 47 12.12 -3.75 11.38
CA VAL A 47 11.69 -2.62 12.21
C VAL A 47 12.36 -1.32 11.76
N ASP A 48 13.67 -1.35 11.52
CA ASP A 48 14.43 -0.18 11.07
C ASP A 48 13.97 0.29 9.68
N ALA A 49 13.71 -0.65 8.76
CA ALA A 49 13.16 -0.33 7.45
C ALA A 49 11.77 0.31 7.54
N PHE A 50 10.90 -0.20 8.41
CA PHE A 50 9.56 0.35 8.60
C PHE A 50 9.60 1.73 9.27
N ALA A 51 10.41 1.91 10.30
CA ALA A 51 10.60 3.20 10.96
C ALA A 51 11.20 4.23 9.99
N SER A 52 12.18 3.83 9.17
CA SER A 52 12.74 4.68 8.11
C SER A 52 11.69 5.08 7.09
N ALA A 53 10.83 4.15 6.66
CA ALA A 53 9.73 4.43 5.75
C ALA A 53 8.72 5.43 6.33
N ILE A 54 8.33 5.27 7.61
CA ILE A 54 7.47 6.23 8.31
C ILE A 54 8.12 7.61 8.36
N ASN A 55 9.37 7.69 8.81
CA ASN A 55 10.08 8.97 8.89
C ASN A 55 10.17 9.66 7.52
N LYS A 56 10.47 8.88 6.47
CA LYS A 56 10.52 9.38 5.09
C LYS A 56 9.16 9.85 4.59
N SER A 57 8.06 9.22 5.02
CA SER A 57 6.71 9.66 4.64
C SER A 57 6.34 11.04 5.18
N HIS A 58 7.03 11.54 6.20
CA HIS A 58 6.80 12.88 6.73
C HIS A 58 7.52 13.99 5.95
N ASP A 59 8.46 13.64 5.08
CA ASP A 59 9.17 14.59 4.20
C ASP A 59 8.23 15.14 3.13
N ASP A 60 7.96 16.44 3.15
CA ASP A 60 7.07 17.12 2.21
C ASP A 60 7.60 17.12 0.77
N ASN A 61 8.88 16.76 0.56
CA ASN A 61 9.45 16.59 -0.77
C ASN A 61 9.23 15.17 -1.35
N MET A 62 8.53 14.28 -0.64
CA MET A 62 8.21 12.96 -1.14
C MET A 62 7.07 12.97 -2.18
N ASN A 63 7.43 12.78 -3.45
CA ASN A 63 6.48 12.51 -4.54
C ASN A 63 6.14 11.01 -4.65
N GLY A 64 5.78 10.38 -3.53
CA GLY A 64 5.50 8.94 -3.47
C GLY A 64 4.14 8.63 -2.84
N LEU A 65 3.50 7.59 -3.36
CA LEU A 65 2.33 6.96 -2.76
C LEU A 65 2.74 5.65 -2.06
N TRP A 66 2.20 5.42 -0.87
CA TRP A 66 2.39 4.19 -0.12
C TRP A 66 1.16 3.30 -0.27
N PHE A 67 1.36 2.02 -0.53
CA PHE A 67 0.28 1.04 -0.64
C PHE A 67 0.49 -0.08 0.37
N THR A 68 -0.59 -0.43 1.06
CA THR A 68 -0.62 -1.63 1.91
C THR A 68 -1.87 -2.44 1.62
N ASN A 69 -1.70 -3.75 1.47
CA ASN A 69 -2.77 -4.67 1.13
C ASN A 69 -3.11 -5.54 2.34
N TRP A 70 -4.30 -5.35 2.87
CA TRP A 70 -4.84 -6.00 4.05
C TRP A 70 -5.90 -7.08 3.70
N SER A 71 -6.16 -7.31 2.41
CA SER A 71 -7.10 -8.32 1.90
C SER A 71 -6.84 -9.76 2.38
N LYS A 72 -5.64 -10.08 2.85
CA LYS A 72 -5.30 -11.44 3.31
C LYS A 72 -5.34 -11.62 4.82
N PHE A 73 -5.72 -10.60 5.59
CA PHE A 73 -5.86 -10.70 7.05
C PHE A 73 -7.20 -11.29 7.52
N GLY A 74 -8.17 -11.46 6.63
CA GLY A 74 -9.42 -12.16 6.95
C GLY A 74 -10.27 -11.47 8.01
N PHE A 75 -10.26 -10.13 8.06
CA PHE A 75 -10.91 -9.38 9.16
C PHE A 75 -12.38 -9.77 9.38
N TYR A 76 -13.14 -9.99 8.31
CA TYR A 76 -14.56 -10.40 8.39
C TYR A 76 -14.78 -11.87 8.74
N ASP A 77 -13.75 -12.70 8.73
CA ASP A 77 -13.84 -14.14 9.02
C ASP A 77 -13.46 -14.50 10.46
N ASN A 78 -12.83 -13.57 11.19
CA ASN A 78 -12.40 -13.80 12.56
C ASN A 78 -13.60 -13.80 13.51
N ASP A 79 -13.81 -14.89 14.26
CA ASP A 79 -14.80 -14.99 15.32
C ASP A 79 -14.09 -15.28 16.65
N PHE A 80 -14.24 -14.36 17.61
CA PHE A 80 -13.63 -14.44 18.94
C PHE A 80 -14.60 -14.99 20.01
N GLY A 81 -15.73 -15.58 19.60
CA GLY A 81 -16.79 -16.08 20.48
C GLY A 81 -18.01 -15.16 20.59
N PHE A 82 -18.01 -14.04 19.87
CA PHE A 82 -19.10 -13.05 19.85
C PHE A 82 -19.75 -12.91 18.46
N GLY A 83 -19.39 -13.79 17.52
CA GLY A 83 -19.77 -13.71 16.12
C GLY A 83 -18.78 -12.90 15.29
N LYS A 84 -18.94 -13.00 13.97
CA LYS A 84 -18.09 -12.32 12.98
C LYS A 84 -18.34 -10.81 12.95
N PRO A 85 -17.33 -9.98 12.63
CA PRO A 85 -17.49 -8.53 12.50
C PRO A 85 -18.57 -8.12 11.50
N ILE A 86 -19.40 -7.15 11.90
CA ILE A 86 -20.40 -6.55 11.01
C ILE A 86 -19.74 -5.60 10.01
N TRP A 87 -18.69 -4.89 10.45
CA TRP A 87 -17.89 -3.91 9.71
C TRP A 87 -16.47 -3.86 10.30
N THR A 88 -15.50 -3.41 9.51
CA THR A 88 -14.11 -3.22 9.91
C THR A 88 -13.64 -1.85 9.41
N SER A 89 -12.77 -1.17 10.15
CA SER A 89 -12.21 0.11 9.70
C SER A 89 -10.74 0.22 10.04
N VAL A 90 -10.09 1.20 9.40
CA VAL A 90 -8.76 1.64 9.78
C VAL A 90 -8.88 2.87 10.68
N THR A 91 -8.08 2.93 11.73
CA THR A 91 -7.97 4.09 12.62
C THR A 91 -6.60 4.76 12.47
N ASN A 92 -6.55 6.04 12.81
CA ASN A 92 -5.35 6.88 12.98
C ASN A 92 -4.18 6.55 12.02
N ILE A 93 -4.28 7.02 10.78
CA ILE A 93 -3.22 6.87 9.78
C ILE A 93 -2.17 7.95 10.01
N LEU A 94 -0.99 7.55 10.49
CA LEU A 94 0.14 8.46 10.75
C LEU A 94 1.06 8.67 9.54
N ILE A 95 0.85 7.92 8.46
CA ILE A 95 1.69 7.91 7.26
C ILE A 95 1.00 8.75 6.19
N LYS A 96 1.65 9.83 5.73
CA LYS A 96 1.13 10.64 4.62
C LYS A 96 1.09 9.82 3.32
N ASN A 97 0.14 10.12 2.45
CA ASN A 97 0.01 9.52 1.11
C ASN A 97 -0.12 7.99 1.14
N LEU A 98 -0.87 7.46 2.11
CA LEU A 98 -1.07 6.02 2.31
C LEU A 98 -2.43 5.58 1.76
N ILE A 99 -2.40 4.48 0.99
CA ILE A 99 -3.57 3.78 0.49
C ILE A 99 -3.62 2.39 1.15
N ILE A 100 -4.74 2.09 1.80
CA ILE A 100 -4.97 0.82 2.49
C ILE A 100 -6.07 0.06 1.75
N MET A 101 -5.78 -1.15 1.28
CA MET A 101 -6.73 -1.99 0.55
C MET A 101 -7.27 -3.09 1.46
N LEU A 102 -8.58 -3.12 1.68
CA LEU A 102 -9.29 -4.15 2.45
C LEU A 102 -10.25 -4.92 1.54
N ASN A 103 -10.66 -6.12 1.94
CA ASN A 103 -11.79 -6.77 1.28
C ASN A 103 -13.10 -6.12 1.72
N THR A 104 -14.09 -6.15 0.84
CA THR A 104 -15.48 -5.94 1.24
C THR A 104 -15.95 -7.04 2.20
N LYS A 105 -17.02 -6.78 2.96
CA LYS A 105 -17.63 -7.78 3.85
C LYS A 105 -17.99 -9.09 3.16
N LYS A 106 -18.44 -9.02 1.90
CA LYS A 106 -18.80 -10.19 1.09
C LYS A 106 -17.61 -10.83 0.39
N ASN A 107 -16.43 -10.23 0.51
CA ASN A 107 -15.19 -10.65 -0.15
C ASN A 107 -15.33 -10.75 -1.69
N ASP A 108 -16.16 -9.88 -2.26
CA ASP A 108 -16.46 -9.78 -3.70
C ASP A 108 -15.79 -8.56 -4.36
N GLY A 109 -15.05 -7.77 -3.60
CA GLY A 109 -14.33 -6.59 -4.09
C GLY A 109 -13.31 -6.07 -3.08
N ILE A 110 -12.67 -4.95 -3.44
CA ILE A 110 -11.70 -4.23 -2.61
C ILE A 110 -12.26 -2.87 -2.22
N GLU A 111 -12.14 -2.54 -0.94
CA GLU A 111 -12.35 -1.21 -0.40
C GLU A 111 -10.99 -0.53 -0.20
N ALA A 112 -10.76 0.57 -0.91
CA ALA A 112 -9.52 1.33 -0.83
C ALA A 112 -9.72 2.57 0.06
N TRP A 113 -9.04 2.60 1.20
CA TRP A 113 -8.99 3.75 2.09
C TRP A 113 -7.81 4.63 1.69
N VAL A 114 -8.11 5.79 1.12
CA VAL A 114 -7.12 6.70 0.54
C VAL A 114 -6.87 7.89 1.48
N HIS A 115 -5.64 8.00 1.95
CA HIS A 115 -5.19 9.10 2.81
C HIS A 115 -4.13 9.92 2.08
N LEU A 116 -4.54 11.08 1.54
CA LEU A 116 -3.67 12.04 0.87
C LEU A 116 -3.64 13.36 1.65
N HIS A 117 -2.69 14.23 1.28
CA HIS A 117 -2.73 15.61 1.74
C HIS A 117 -4.03 16.28 1.26
N GLU A 118 -4.63 17.13 2.10
CA GLU A 118 -5.93 17.78 1.84
C GLU A 118 -5.97 18.48 0.46
N LYS A 119 -4.89 19.18 0.11
CA LYS A 119 -4.73 19.84 -1.20
C LYS A 119 -4.79 18.89 -2.42
N ASP A 120 -4.47 17.61 -2.25
CA ASP A 120 -4.36 16.63 -3.33
C ASP A 120 -5.65 15.78 -3.45
N MET A 121 -6.47 15.72 -2.39
CA MET A 121 -7.74 14.99 -2.37
C MET A 121 -8.71 15.44 -3.48
N PRO A 122 -8.92 16.75 -3.76
CA PRO A 122 -9.80 17.17 -4.85
C PRO A 122 -9.38 16.63 -6.21
N CYS A 123 -8.07 16.55 -6.49
CA CYS A 123 -7.58 15.99 -7.74
C CYS A 123 -7.91 14.50 -7.85
N PHE A 124 -7.73 13.75 -6.76
CA PHE A 124 -8.08 12.33 -6.69
C PHE A 124 -9.59 12.10 -6.84
N GLU A 125 -10.42 12.86 -6.12
CA GLU A 125 -11.88 12.71 -6.12
C GLU A 125 -12.53 13.15 -7.44
N GLN A 126 -11.89 14.08 -8.17
CA GLN A 126 -12.41 14.59 -9.44
C GLN A 126 -11.93 13.81 -10.66
N ASP A 127 -10.97 12.90 -10.50
CA ASP A 127 -10.43 12.10 -11.61
C ASP A 127 -11.50 11.19 -12.24
N GLU A 128 -11.72 11.34 -13.54
CA GLU A 128 -12.77 10.63 -14.28
C GLU A 128 -12.44 9.17 -14.56
N GLU A 129 -11.17 8.76 -14.54
CA GLU A 129 -10.80 7.35 -14.68
C GLU A 129 -11.01 6.62 -13.35
N ILE A 130 -10.65 7.24 -12.23
CA ILE A 130 -10.84 6.69 -10.89
C ILE A 130 -12.33 6.53 -10.59
N LYS A 131 -13.16 7.53 -10.90
CA LYS A 131 -14.62 7.45 -10.70
C LYS A 131 -15.26 6.27 -11.43
N LYS A 132 -14.73 5.87 -12.59
CA LYS A 132 -15.23 4.70 -13.34
C LYS A 132 -14.93 3.37 -12.65
N LEU A 133 -13.97 3.35 -11.72
CA LEU A 133 -13.55 2.16 -10.97
C LEU A 133 -14.21 2.05 -9.59
N THR A 134 -14.89 3.10 -9.14
CA THR A 134 -15.63 3.13 -7.87
C THR A 134 -17.10 2.75 -8.08
N THR A 135 -17.70 2.09 -7.09
CA THR A 135 -19.13 1.68 -7.10
C THR A 135 -19.97 2.56 -6.19
#